data_AF-A0A2T4TQQ4-F1
#
_entry.id   AF-A0A2T4TQQ4-F1
#
_cell.length_a   1.000
_cell.length_b   1.000
_cell.length_c   1.000
_cell.angle_alpha   90.00
_cell.angle_beta   90.00
_cell.angle_gamma   90.00
#
_symmetry.space_group_name_H-M   'P 1'
#
loop_
_entity.id
_entity.type
_entity.pdbx_description
1 polymer ?
#
loop_
_entity_poly.entity_id
_entity_poly.type
_entity_poly.pdbx_seq_one_letter_code
_entity_poly.pdbx_strand_id
1 'polypeptide(L)'
;MTEYMKKLIFHSAPLLLCLLLLAACSESEETVSEILVERTSDLSGYRVVVNATVGVASRMFPETGAWQNGDKIYIILDNEETNAYQLTYSASDKQFSIEAVGPSSAGFAASGTVTGLYASAGSLALANGKLQGATKGDVVYTRSGSYAKADKTITITLRLDQRKTSLVKITGCSSEAYVENMKTSFTKLTSLKDLTWDETDATPSYIYDISDKSAYCYGILPDDGKIILKYKDGYRYTLNSALPALAAGEMKTIQGPEEAPASWVRDASEFYTDGDVITYHAATTGKAFTLVVIPEGYQLTDMKKSGGQFYADAKAAMDKLFTVEPYNHLKDYFNVYFIAAASKDAGADIYTDNNSTTVATERDTYFGAGWGPGDKSYSYMGVKEESKVYDFVKRYCPDLNGKGSFVGSITNTAILMLINDTRYAGICHYRQDGQSYAMVPTFPKTRAWSNHVGAPKNTGTWTSIVVHELGGHGIGRLDDEYYTLDTSINMWQAFSLNASHRYSAPFALNVTTSQSSYGWDWMQGKGYTGEGLYEGGSTYEKGVWRPEPLSCMIDNRSYFNAWSRYLIMKRVYEACGLPFDQDVFCHVDSRISSYANAAGAKAYRMPSPTMKDIEVMPMTARPVLDN
;
A
#
# COMPACT_ATOMS: atom_id res chain seq x y z
N MET A 1 -82.72 -16.57 35.73
CA MET A 1 -82.04 -17.09 34.53
C MET A 1 -81.77 -15.91 33.60
N THR A 2 -80.68 -15.16 33.83
CA THR A 2 -79.28 -15.39 33.43
C THR A 2 -79.00 -15.00 31.98
N GLU A 3 -78.29 -13.88 31.84
CA GLU A 3 -77.28 -13.50 30.81
C GLU A 3 -77.15 -14.35 29.54
N TYR A 4 -78.23 -14.52 28.78
CA TYR A 4 -78.14 -15.01 27.38
C TYR A 4 -79.07 -14.27 26.41
N MET A 5 -79.68 -13.14 26.84
CA MET A 5 -80.64 -12.35 26.05
C MET A 5 -80.28 -10.85 25.93
N LYS A 6 -78.99 -10.47 26.01
CA LYS A 6 -78.55 -9.07 25.81
C LYS A 6 -77.29 -8.84 24.97
N LYS A 7 -76.76 -9.85 24.27
CA LYS A 7 -75.68 -9.66 23.29
C LYS A 7 -75.94 -10.48 22.03
N LEU A 8 -76.84 -10.01 21.17
CA LEU A 8 -76.82 -10.30 19.71
C LEU A 8 -77.73 -9.36 18.90
N ILE A 9 -77.90 -8.11 19.35
CA ILE A 9 -78.49 -7.04 18.53
C ILE A 9 -77.32 -6.23 18.00
N PHE A 10 -76.99 -6.45 16.72
CA PHE A 10 -76.16 -5.66 15.79
C PHE A 10 -75.37 -6.56 14.81
N HIS A 11 -75.98 -7.62 14.29
CA HIS A 11 -75.49 -8.36 13.10
C HIS A 11 -76.68 -8.90 12.31
N SER A 12 -77.50 -8.01 11.73
CA SER A 12 -78.47 -8.35 10.66
C SER A 12 -79.37 -7.16 10.31
N ALA A 13 -78.80 -6.12 9.73
CA ALA A 13 -79.49 -5.05 8.99
C ALA A 13 -78.37 -4.16 8.39
N PRO A 14 -77.94 -4.33 7.13
CA PRO A 14 -78.83 -4.29 5.97
C PRO A 14 -78.34 -5.19 4.80
N LEU A 15 -78.77 -6.46 4.76
CA LEU A 15 -78.67 -7.28 3.55
C LEU A 15 -79.97 -7.26 2.72
N LEU A 16 -80.96 -6.47 3.15
CA LEU A 16 -82.32 -6.42 2.58
C LEU A 16 -82.70 -5.05 2.01
N LEU A 17 -81.73 -4.14 1.88
CA LEU A 17 -81.87 -2.86 1.15
C LEU A 17 -81.19 -2.90 -0.23
N CYS A 18 -80.43 -3.96 -0.54
CA CYS A 18 -79.70 -4.13 -1.80
C CYS A 18 -80.47 -4.87 -2.91
N LEU A 19 -81.73 -5.29 -2.68
CA LEU A 19 -82.49 -6.09 -3.66
C LEU A 19 -83.80 -5.45 -4.14
N LEU A 20 -84.12 -4.22 -3.70
CA LEU A 20 -85.33 -3.49 -4.09
C LEU A 20 -85.07 -2.11 -4.75
N LEU A 21 -83.81 -1.78 -5.05
CA LEU A 21 -83.43 -0.59 -5.82
C LEU A 21 -82.96 -0.92 -7.26
N LEU A 22 -83.12 -2.18 -7.69
CA LEU A 22 -82.73 -2.67 -9.03
C LEU A 22 -83.86 -2.59 -10.09
N ALA A 23 -84.97 -1.88 -9.81
CA ALA A 23 -86.11 -1.85 -10.74
C ALA A 23 -86.93 -0.55 -10.64
N ALA A 24 -86.29 0.62 -10.74
CA ALA A 24 -86.97 1.85 -11.13
C ALA A 24 -85.92 2.89 -11.56
N CYS A 25 -86.21 3.59 -12.65
CA CYS A 25 -85.41 4.64 -13.29
C CYS A 25 -84.30 4.14 -14.23
N SER A 26 -84.74 3.71 -15.42
CA SER A 26 -84.01 3.97 -16.66
C SER A 26 -83.91 5.48 -16.88
N GLU A 27 -82.70 6.04 -16.88
CA GLU A 27 -82.39 7.32 -17.52
C GLU A 27 -80.88 7.39 -17.83
N SER A 28 -80.59 7.42 -19.14
CA SER A 28 -79.33 7.70 -19.83
C SER A 28 -78.00 7.14 -19.27
N GLU A 29 -77.52 6.07 -19.90
CA GLU A 29 -76.07 5.86 -20.05
C GLU A 29 -75.49 7.01 -20.88
N GLU A 30 -74.94 8.04 -20.22
CA GLU A 30 -73.85 8.80 -20.81
C GLU A 30 -72.58 7.96 -20.64
N THR A 31 -72.27 7.16 -21.65
CA THR A 31 -70.90 6.70 -21.90
C THR A 31 -70.01 7.94 -22.00
N VAL A 32 -69.29 8.26 -20.93
CA VAL A 32 -68.07 9.08 -21.05
C VAL A 32 -67.13 8.24 -21.91
N SER A 33 -67.07 8.55 -23.20
CA SER A 33 -66.02 8.01 -24.05
C SER A 33 -64.69 8.43 -23.44
N GLU A 34 -63.94 7.49 -22.88
CA GLU A 34 -62.50 7.70 -22.68
C GLU A 34 -61.95 8.08 -24.05
N ILE A 35 -61.62 9.37 -24.22
CA ILE A 35 -60.88 9.83 -25.38
C ILE A 35 -59.55 9.09 -25.29
N LEU A 36 -59.40 8.04 -26.10
CA LEU A 36 -58.14 7.32 -26.26
C LEU A 36 -57.09 8.36 -26.65
N VAL A 37 -56.24 8.71 -25.69
CA VAL A 37 -55.13 9.63 -25.94
C VAL A 37 -54.15 8.90 -26.84
N GLU A 38 -54.10 9.29 -28.11
CA GLU A 38 -53.17 8.71 -29.08
C GLU A 38 -51.73 9.03 -28.66
N ARG A 39 -50.94 7.98 -28.40
CA ARG A 39 -49.53 8.08 -28.03
C ARG A 39 -48.65 7.46 -29.13
N THR A 40 -47.47 8.04 -29.34
CA THR A 40 -46.48 7.57 -30.32
C THR A 40 -45.25 7.02 -29.60
N SER A 41 -44.98 5.72 -29.76
CA SER A 41 -43.82 5.04 -29.17
C SER A 41 -42.66 4.85 -30.16
N ASP A 42 -42.94 4.75 -31.47
CA ASP A 42 -41.90 4.81 -32.51
C ASP A 42 -41.52 6.26 -32.79
N LEU A 43 -40.33 6.63 -32.33
CA LEU A 43 -39.79 7.99 -32.45
C LEU A 43 -38.87 8.14 -33.67
N SER A 44 -38.85 7.16 -34.58
CA SER A 44 -38.05 7.21 -35.80
C SER A 44 -38.40 8.45 -36.63
N GLY A 45 -37.40 9.32 -36.84
CA GLY A 45 -37.57 10.56 -37.60
C GLY A 45 -38.16 11.74 -36.81
N TYR A 46 -38.32 11.62 -35.48
CA TYR A 46 -38.59 12.76 -34.61
C TYR A 46 -37.31 13.47 -34.20
N ARG A 47 -37.35 14.80 -34.15
CA ARG A 47 -36.29 15.63 -33.56
C ARG A 47 -36.61 15.93 -32.10
N VAL A 48 -35.64 15.74 -31.20
CA VAL A 48 -35.80 16.07 -29.77
C VAL A 48 -35.11 17.38 -29.45
N VAL A 49 -35.86 18.30 -28.85
CA VAL A 49 -35.36 19.59 -28.37
C VAL A 49 -35.51 19.61 -26.86
N VAL A 50 -34.40 19.80 -26.14
CA VAL A 50 -34.38 19.87 -24.67
C VAL A 50 -34.12 21.31 -24.24
N ASN A 51 -35.13 21.94 -23.67
CA ASN A 51 -35.05 23.24 -23.03
C ASN A 51 -34.87 23.05 -21.52
N ALA A 52 -33.63 22.94 -21.07
CA ALA A 52 -33.32 22.84 -19.64
C ALA A 52 -32.93 24.21 -19.07
N THR A 53 -33.61 24.65 -18.01
CA THR A 53 -33.11 25.73 -17.17
C THR A 53 -32.38 25.15 -15.95
N VAL A 54 -31.28 25.78 -15.57
CA VAL A 54 -30.42 25.34 -14.47
C VAL A 54 -30.39 26.45 -13.43
N GLY A 55 -30.50 26.07 -12.15
CA GLY A 55 -30.40 27.03 -11.04
C GLY A 55 -28.99 27.65 -10.91
N VAL A 56 -28.92 28.84 -10.31
CA VAL A 56 -27.72 29.73 -10.22
C VAL A 56 -26.50 29.10 -9.49
N ALA A 57 -26.62 27.90 -8.92
CA ALA A 57 -25.62 27.29 -8.03
C ALA A 57 -24.91 26.04 -8.60
N SER A 58 -25.09 25.68 -9.88
CA SER A 58 -24.42 24.51 -10.46
C SER A 58 -23.04 24.84 -10.99
N ARG A 59 -21.98 24.21 -10.46
CA ARG A 59 -20.65 24.30 -11.07
C ARG A 59 -20.45 23.37 -12.28
N MET A 60 -21.42 22.52 -12.64
CA MET A 60 -21.26 21.57 -13.76
C MET A 60 -22.55 21.26 -14.55
N PHE A 61 -23.28 22.29 -14.98
CA PHE A 61 -23.30 22.48 -16.44
C PHE A 61 -21.91 23.07 -16.75
N PRO A 62 -21.18 22.70 -17.82
CA PRO A 62 -19.89 23.33 -18.13
C PRO A 62 -20.03 24.84 -17.93
N GLU A 63 -18.99 25.48 -17.42
CA GLU A 63 -18.98 26.91 -17.01
C GLU A 63 -19.49 27.88 -18.10
N THR A 64 -19.78 27.37 -19.30
CA THR A 64 -20.39 28.00 -20.48
C THR A 64 -21.92 27.85 -20.62
N GLY A 65 -22.60 27.02 -19.82
CA GLY A 65 -24.01 26.66 -19.98
C GLY A 65 -24.31 25.66 -21.12
N ALA A 66 -23.30 24.98 -21.67
CA ALA A 66 -23.45 23.99 -22.75
C ALA A 66 -23.65 22.55 -22.22
N TRP A 67 -23.90 21.56 -23.07
CA TRP A 67 -23.91 20.14 -22.69
C TRP A 67 -22.61 19.46 -23.14
N GLN A 68 -22.15 18.43 -22.42
CA GLN A 68 -20.98 17.63 -22.79
C GLN A 68 -21.38 16.38 -23.56
N ASN A 69 -20.51 15.94 -24.48
CA ASN A 69 -20.78 14.74 -25.27
C ASN A 69 -20.98 13.53 -24.36
N GLY A 70 -22.12 12.84 -24.49
CA GLY A 70 -22.48 11.68 -23.68
C GLY A 70 -23.20 12.00 -22.38
N ASP A 71 -23.50 13.26 -22.07
CA ASP A 71 -24.36 13.63 -20.94
C ASP A 71 -25.73 12.95 -21.05
N LYS A 72 -26.24 12.45 -19.91
CA LYS A 72 -27.49 11.70 -19.85
C LYS A 72 -28.52 12.36 -18.94
N ILE A 73 -29.75 12.46 -19.42
CA ILE A 73 -30.92 12.82 -18.61
C ILE A 73 -31.90 11.66 -18.65
N TYR A 74 -32.35 11.23 -17.49
CA TYR A 74 -33.41 10.24 -17.38
C TYR A 74 -34.72 10.96 -17.08
N ILE A 75 -35.77 10.63 -17.83
CA ILE A 75 -37.09 11.24 -17.68
C ILE A 75 -38.16 10.17 -17.54
N ILE A 76 -39.24 10.51 -16.85
CA ILE A 76 -40.51 9.78 -16.90
C ILE A 76 -41.60 10.72 -17.38
N LEU A 77 -42.49 10.19 -18.21
CA LEU A 77 -43.61 10.95 -18.76
C LEU A 77 -44.87 10.72 -17.92
N ASP A 78 -45.63 11.79 -17.69
CA ASP A 78 -46.96 11.76 -17.08
C ASP A 78 -47.00 11.07 -15.71
N ASN A 79 -45.88 11.18 -14.98
CA ASN A 79 -45.70 10.57 -13.66
C ASN A 79 -45.81 9.03 -13.65
N GLU A 80 -45.56 8.39 -14.80
CA GLU A 80 -45.56 6.94 -14.96
C GLU A 80 -44.12 6.44 -15.15
N GLU A 81 -43.62 5.68 -14.18
CA GLU A 81 -42.26 5.12 -14.20
C GLU A 81 -42.04 4.18 -15.39
N THR A 82 -43.08 3.47 -15.81
CA THR A 82 -43.04 2.64 -17.03
C THR A 82 -43.05 3.47 -18.31
N ASN A 83 -43.06 4.79 -18.26
CA ASN A 83 -42.86 5.68 -19.41
C ASN A 83 -41.52 6.40 -19.30
N ALA A 84 -40.46 5.64 -19.03
CA ALA A 84 -39.11 6.15 -18.84
C ALA A 84 -38.32 6.23 -20.14
N TYR A 85 -37.56 7.33 -20.30
CA TYR A 85 -36.66 7.55 -21.42
C TYR A 85 -35.29 8.06 -20.94
N GLN A 86 -34.24 7.70 -21.68
CA GLN A 86 -32.91 8.26 -21.55
C GLN A 86 -32.67 9.22 -22.71
N LEU A 87 -32.31 10.45 -22.39
CA LEU A 87 -31.84 11.45 -23.34
C LEU A 87 -30.32 11.46 -23.30
N THR A 88 -29.65 11.38 -24.45
CA THR A 88 -28.17 11.41 -24.52
C THR A 88 -27.71 12.55 -25.42
N TYR A 89 -26.86 13.44 -24.93
CA TYR A 89 -26.37 14.57 -25.72
C TYR A 89 -25.23 14.16 -26.65
N SER A 90 -25.33 14.56 -27.92
CA SER A 90 -24.25 14.47 -28.91
C SER A 90 -23.68 15.86 -29.17
N ALA A 91 -22.39 16.05 -28.90
CA ALA A 91 -21.72 17.32 -29.16
C ALA A 91 -21.49 17.56 -30.66
N SER A 92 -21.33 16.50 -31.47
CA SER A 92 -21.20 16.62 -32.93
C SER A 92 -22.49 17.09 -33.57
N ASP A 93 -23.63 16.57 -33.11
CA ASP A 93 -24.94 16.85 -33.69
C ASP A 93 -25.67 18.02 -33.00
N LYS A 94 -25.11 18.48 -31.87
CA LYS A 94 -25.64 19.50 -30.96
C LYS A 94 -27.09 19.21 -30.55
N GLN A 95 -27.42 17.94 -30.38
CA GLN A 95 -28.79 17.44 -30.19
C GLN A 95 -28.81 16.27 -29.21
N PHE A 96 -29.99 16.05 -28.63
CA PHE A 96 -30.26 14.88 -27.79
C PHE A 96 -30.85 13.75 -28.63
N SER A 97 -30.32 12.54 -28.47
CA SER A 97 -31.05 11.31 -28.81
C SER A 97 -32.01 10.97 -27.68
N ILE A 98 -33.04 10.17 -27.98
CA ILE A 98 -34.00 9.66 -27.01
C ILE A 98 -34.19 8.16 -27.20
N GLU A 99 -34.13 7.42 -26.10
CA GLU A 99 -34.28 5.97 -26.09
C GLU A 99 -35.18 5.56 -24.92
N ALA A 100 -36.08 4.59 -25.13
CA ALA A 100 -36.91 4.05 -24.06
C ALA A 100 -36.04 3.24 -23.08
N VAL A 101 -36.29 3.40 -21.78
CA VAL A 101 -35.58 2.64 -20.74
C VAL A 101 -36.42 1.42 -20.36
N GLY A 102 -36.16 0.30 -21.04
CA GLY A 102 -36.87 -0.96 -20.82
C GLY A 102 -38.02 -1.23 -21.79
N PRO A 103 -38.73 -2.37 -21.65
CA PRO A 103 -39.68 -2.86 -22.65
C PRO A 103 -41.05 -2.17 -22.61
N SER A 104 -41.36 -1.41 -21.55
CA SER A 104 -42.62 -0.68 -21.41
C SER A 104 -42.33 0.80 -21.63
N SER A 105 -42.93 1.41 -22.66
CA SER A 105 -43.05 2.86 -22.81
C SER A 105 -44.32 3.16 -23.61
N ALA A 106 -45.26 3.88 -23.02
CA ALA A 106 -46.54 4.18 -23.67
C ALA A 106 -46.41 5.19 -24.82
N GLY A 107 -45.25 5.84 -24.99
CA GLY A 107 -45.04 6.86 -26.01
C GLY A 107 -45.50 8.25 -25.59
N PHE A 108 -45.27 9.22 -26.49
CA PHE A 108 -45.60 10.63 -26.31
C PHE A 108 -47.00 10.97 -26.80
N ALA A 109 -47.82 11.58 -25.95
CA ALA A 109 -49.07 12.26 -26.34
C ALA A 109 -48.77 13.60 -27.06
N ALA A 110 -49.81 14.37 -27.40
CA ALA A 110 -49.65 15.71 -27.97
C ALA A 110 -48.94 16.68 -27.00
N SER A 111 -49.22 16.56 -25.70
CA SER A 111 -48.50 17.24 -24.63
C SER A 111 -48.68 16.49 -23.31
N GLY A 112 -47.82 16.76 -22.33
CA GLY A 112 -47.91 16.15 -21.01
C GLY A 112 -46.84 16.66 -20.05
N THR A 113 -46.65 15.94 -18.95
CA THR A 113 -45.72 16.33 -17.88
C THR A 113 -44.45 15.48 -17.89
N VAL A 114 -43.36 16.05 -17.39
CA VAL A 114 -42.07 15.36 -17.28
C VAL A 114 -41.51 15.51 -15.88
N THR A 115 -41.08 14.39 -15.29
CA THR A 115 -40.13 14.38 -14.18
C THR A 115 -38.78 13.95 -14.74
N GLY A 116 -37.72 14.66 -14.40
CA GLY A 116 -36.40 14.45 -14.98
C GLY A 116 -35.28 14.44 -13.95
N LEU A 117 -34.20 13.75 -14.27
CA LEU A 117 -32.99 13.66 -13.46
C LEU A 117 -31.76 13.69 -14.36
N TYR A 118 -30.85 14.60 -14.04
CA TYR A 118 -29.47 14.54 -14.52
C TYR A 118 -28.56 14.07 -13.38
N ALA A 119 -27.64 13.18 -13.70
CA ALA A 119 -26.55 12.78 -12.82
C ALA A 119 -25.24 12.80 -13.60
N SER A 120 -24.18 13.40 -13.03
CA SER A 120 -22.88 13.51 -13.71
C SER A 120 -22.24 12.15 -14.05
N ALA A 121 -22.57 11.12 -13.29
CA ALA A 121 -22.22 9.74 -13.59
C ALA A 121 -23.27 8.79 -13.00
N GLY A 122 -23.33 7.57 -13.53
CA GLY A 122 -24.26 6.54 -13.06
C GLY A 122 -25.07 5.89 -14.17
N SER A 123 -25.96 4.99 -13.76
CA SER A 123 -26.84 4.26 -14.67
C SER A 123 -28.18 3.98 -13.99
N LEU A 124 -29.26 4.33 -14.68
CA LEU A 124 -30.62 4.02 -14.25
C LEU A 124 -31.27 3.05 -15.23
N ALA A 125 -32.08 2.14 -14.70
CA ALA A 125 -32.81 1.14 -15.47
C ALA A 125 -34.16 0.87 -14.82
N LEU A 126 -35.09 0.32 -15.60
CA LEU A 126 -36.37 -0.14 -15.06
C LEU A 126 -36.17 -1.45 -14.30
N ALA A 127 -36.55 -1.47 -13.03
CA ALA A 127 -36.65 -2.69 -12.24
C ALA A 127 -37.85 -2.61 -11.30
N ASN A 128 -38.63 -3.70 -11.22
CA ASN A 128 -39.87 -3.77 -10.44
C ASN A 128 -40.87 -2.61 -10.73
N GLY A 129 -40.92 -2.18 -12.00
CA GLY A 129 -41.83 -1.10 -12.44
C GLY A 129 -41.40 0.31 -12.02
N LYS A 130 -40.18 0.50 -11.49
CA LYS A 130 -39.62 1.80 -11.13
C LYS A 130 -38.30 2.04 -11.85
N LEU A 131 -38.03 3.30 -12.20
CA LEU A 131 -36.72 3.71 -12.65
C LEU A 131 -35.79 3.88 -11.44
N GLN A 132 -34.77 3.03 -11.37
CA GLN A 132 -33.86 2.92 -10.24
C GLN A 132 -32.44 2.60 -10.70
N GLY A 133 -31.44 2.81 -9.84
CA GLY A 133 -30.05 2.54 -10.17
C GLY A 133 -29.07 3.47 -9.45
N ALA A 134 -27.81 3.46 -9.91
CA ALA A 134 -26.74 4.20 -9.27
C ALA A 134 -26.66 5.63 -9.81
N THR A 135 -26.58 6.61 -8.91
CA THR A 135 -26.33 8.03 -9.22
C THR A 135 -25.02 8.47 -8.54
N LYS A 136 -24.17 9.19 -9.26
CA LYS A 136 -22.87 9.68 -8.77
C LYS A 136 -22.62 11.14 -9.18
N GLY A 137 -21.89 11.84 -8.31
CA GLY A 137 -21.46 13.22 -8.47
C GLY A 137 -22.62 14.21 -8.35
N ASP A 138 -22.70 15.17 -9.27
CA ASP A 138 -23.78 16.16 -9.25
C ASP A 138 -25.11 15.55 -9.70
N VAL A 139 -26.15 15.71 -8.88
CA VAL A 139 -27.49 15.16 -9.13
C VAL A 139 -28.51 16.29 -9.02
N VAL A 140 -29.13 16.64 -10.14
CA VAL A 140 -30.17 17.68 -10.23
C VAL A 140 -31.43 17.10 -10.86
N TYR A 141 -32.59 17.51 -10.37
CA TYR A 141 -33.87 16.97 -10.82
C TYR A 141 -34.90 18.05 -11.12
N THR A 142 -35.81 17.68 -12.02
CA THR A 142 -37.02 18.40 -12.36
C THR A 142 -38.20 17.64 -11.77
N ARG A 143 -38.88 18.23 -10.79
CA ARG A 143 -40.10 17.63 -10.21
C ARG A 143 -41.33 17.83 -11.10
N SER A 144 -41.37 18.91 -11.87
CA SER A 144 -42.50 19.22 -12.76
C SER A 144 -42.03 20.07 -13.94
N GLY A 145 -41.73 19.38 -15.03
CA GLY A 145 -41.49 19.91 -16.37
C GLY A 145 -42.63 19.52 -17.32
N SER A 146 -42.45 19.80 -18.61
CA SER A 146 -43.47 19.52 -19.63
C SER A 146 -42.86 18.99 -20.92
N TYR A 147 -43.68 18.31 -21.70
CA TYR A 147 -43.35 17.97 -23.08
C TYR A 147 -44.48 18.37 -24.03
N ALA A 148 -44.13 18.68 -25.27
CA ALA A 148 -45.07 18.92 -26.35
C ALA A 148 -44.55 18.27 -27.64
N LYS A 149 -45.47 17.66 -28.40
CA LYS A 149 -45.20 17.00 -29.68
C LYS A 149 -45.94 17.74 -30.79
N ALA A 150 -45.21 18.33 -31.73
CA ALA A 150 -45.75 19.01 -32.89
C ALA A 150 -44.78 18.88 -34.08
N ASP A 151 -45.29 18.70 -35.30
CA ASP A 151 -44.51 18.72 -36.55
C ASP A 151 -43.22 17.86 -36.52
N LYS A 152 -43.33 16.60 -36.07
CA LYS A 152 -42.19 15.67 -35.88
C LYS A 152 -41.10 16.18 -34.93
N THR A 153 -41.43 17.13 -34.06
CA THR A 153 -40.55 17.64 -33.02
C THR A 153 -41.15 17.34 -31.65
N ILE A 154 -40.32 16.81 -30.75
CA ILE A 154 -40.64 16.64 -29.33
C ILE A 154 -39.84 17.68 -28.57
N THR A 155 -40.52 18.65 -27.98
CA THR A 155 -39.92 19.66 -27.13
C THR A 155 -40.12 19.26 -25.67
N ILE A 156 -39.02 19.02 -24.96
CA ILE A 156 -38.98 18.67 -23.54
C ILE A 156 -38.45 19.88 -22.77
N THR A 157 -39.23 20.37 -21.82
CA THR A 157 -38.86 21.51 -20.97
C THR A 157 -38.60 21.02 -19.55
N LEU A 158 -37.37 21.22 -19.08
CA LEU A 158 -36.88 20.77 -17.77
C LEU A 158 -36.47 21.96 -16.92
N ARG A 159 -36.67 21.84 -15.61
CA ARG A 159 -36.17 22.76 -14.58
C ARG A 159 -35.24 21.98 -13.67
N LEU A 160 -33.95 21.99 -13.96
CA LEU A 160 -32.92 21.25 -13.21
C LEU A 160 -32.43 22.11 -12.03
N ASP A 161 -33.36 22.54 -11.19
CA ASP A 161 -33.14 23.51 -10.12
C ASP A 161 -33.23 22.90 -8.71
N GLN A 162 -33.64 21.63 -8.59
CA GLN A 162 -33.74 20.94 -7.31
C GLN A 162 -32.54 20.02 -7.06
N ARG A 163 -32.07 20.00 -5.80
CA ARG A 163 -30.95 19.18 -5.31
C ARG A 163 -31.34 18.53 -3.99
N LYS A 164 -30.71 17.40 -3.65
CA LYS A 164 -30.84 16.75 -2.33
C LYS A 164 -29.54 16.81 -1.51
N THR A 165 -28.42 17.11 -2.17
CA THR A 165 -27.09 17.26 -1.57
C THR A 165 -26.63 18.72 -1.52
N SER A 166 -25.78 19.01 -0.55
CA SER A 166 -24.91 20.19 -0.54
C SER A 166 -23.60 19.87 -1.28
N LEU A 167 -22.82 20.92 -1.58
CA LEU A 167 -21.51 20.79 -2.23
C LEU A 167 -20.43 21.49 -1.40
N VAL A 168 -19.34 20.78 -1.12
CA VAL A 168 -18.11 21.39 -0.59
C VAL A 168 -17.03 21.33 -1.66
N LYS A 169 -16.53 22.49 -2.07
CA LYS A 169 -15.33 22.62 -2.90
C LYS A 169 -14.13 22.88 -1.99
N ILE A 170 -13.09 22.06 -2.10
CA ILE A 170 -11.82 22.21 -1.39
C ILE A 170 -10.74 22.53 -2.42
N THR A 171 -10.17 23.74 -2.39
CA THR A 171 -9.03 24.14 -3.25
C THR A 171 -7.71 23.72 -2.63
N GLY A 172 -6.60 23.68 -3.39
CA GLY A 172 -5.28 23.44 -2.80
C GLY A 172 -5.18 22.08 -2.09
N CYS A 173 -5.61 21.02 -2.75
CA CYS A 173 -5.49 19.65 -2.25
C CYS A 173 -5.06 18.70 -3.37
N SER A 174 -4.47 17.55 -3.01
CA SER A 174 -4.03 16.55 -3.98
C SER A 174 -5.19 15.92 -4.76
N SER A 175 -4.87 15.33 -5.91
CA SER A 175 -5.81 14.55 -6.74
C SER A 175 -6.45 13.35 -6.06
N GLU A 176 -5.90 12.99 -4.91
CA GLU A 176 -6.28 11.81 -4.16
C GLU A 176 -7.00 12.14 -2.85
N ALA A 177 -7.30 13.42 -2.61
CA ALA A 177 -7.99 13.89 -1.42
C ALA A 177 -9.52 13.71 -1.54
N TYR A 178 -10.15 13.21 -0.49
CA TYR A 178 -11.61 13.10 -0.35
C TYR A 178 -12.06 13.39 1.08
N VAL A 179 -13.31 13.82 1.26
CA VAL A 179 -13.87 14.04 2.60
C VAL A 179 -14.35 12.70 3.17
N GLU A 180 -13.62 12.17 4.16
CA GLU A 180 -13.85 10.84 4.76
C GLU A 180 -15.17 10.76 5.53
N ASN A 181 -15.54 11.85 6.21
CA ASN A 181 -16.70 11.88 7.10
C ASN A 181 -17.93 12.52 6.46
N MET A 182 -17.94 12.78 5.16
CA MET A 182 -19.12 13.32 4.49
C MET A 182 -20.25 12.29 4.55
N LYS A 183 -21.40 12.66 5.14
CA LYS A 183 -22.56 11.78 5.15
C LYS A 183 -23.07 11.65 3.72
N THR A 184 -23.40 10.42 3.30
CA THR A 184 -24.07 10.21 2.01
C THR A 184 -25.27 9.31 2.17
N SER A 185 -26.27 9.60 1.31
CA SER A 185 -27.56 8.91 1.31
C SER A 185 -28.20 8.84 -0.09
N PHE A 186 -27.47 9.17 -1.17
CA PHE A 186 -28.03 9.33 -2.53
C PHE A 186 -27.23 8.65 -3.65
N THR A 187 -26.54 7.55 -3.34
CA THR A 187 -25.85 6.75 -4.38
C THR A 187 -26.79 5.89 -5.19
N LYS A 188 -27.98 5.58 -4.66
CA LYS A 188 -28.92 4.64 -5.28
C LYS A 188 -30.34 5.17 -5.27
N LEU A 189 -30.83 5.59 -6.44
CA LEU A 189 -32.21 6.00 -6.66
C LEU A 189 -33.10 4.75 -6.65
N THR A 190 -34.22 4.80 -5.93
CA THR A 190 -35.23 3.72 -5.85
C THR A 190 -36.51 4.04 -6.62
N SER A 191 -36.76 5.32 -6.90
CA SER A 191 -37.85 5.78 -7.77
C SER A 191 -37.58 7.20 -8.25
N LEU A 192 -37.64 7.43 -9.56
CA LEU A 192 -37.59 8.78 -10.11
C LEU A 192 -38.89 9.57 -9.86
N LYS A 193 -40.04 8.89 -9.94
CA LYS A 193 -41.37 9.43 -9.64
C LYS A 193 -41.44 10.01 -8.25
N ASP A 194 -41.05 9.23 -7.25
CA ASP A 194 -41.14 9.62 -5.85
C ASP A 194 -39.94 10.48 -5.42
N LEU A 195 -38.88 10.56 -6.24
CA LEU A 195 -37.58 11.15 -5.90
C LEU A 195 -37.04 10.56 -4.58
N THR A 196 -37.04 9.23 -4.50
CA THR A 196 -36.59 8.48 -3.33
C THR A 196 -35.26 7.78 -3.61
N TRP A 197 -34.40 7.76 -2.59
CA TRP A 197 -33.10 7.08 -2.63
C TRP A 197 -32.97 6.12 -1.46
N ASP A 198 -32.14 5.11 -1.63
CA ASP A 198 -31.70 4.22 -0.57
C ASP A 198 -30.66 4.95 0.30
N GLU A 199 -31.06 5.29 1.53
CA GLU A 199 -30.25 6.09 2.45
C GLU A 199 -29.31 5.23 3.30
N THR A 200 -29.19 3.93 3.01
CA THR A 200 -28.34 2.99 3.78
C THR A 200 -26.88 2.96 3.34
N ASP A 201 -26.55 3.54 2.18
CA ASP A 201 -25.19 3.58 1.63
C ASP A 201 -24.51 4.93 1.94
N ALA A 202 -23.43 4.85 2.73
CA ALA A 202 -22.71 6.00 3.27
C ALA A 202 -21.50 6.44 2.42
N THR A 203 -21.50 6.16 1.11
CA THR A 203 -20.32 6.44 0.26
C THR A 203 -20.40 7.82 -0.43
N PRO A 204 -19.57 8.81 -0.05
CA PRO A 204 -19.60 10.14 -0.66
C PRO A 204 -19.07 10.09 -2.09
N SER A 205 -19.71 10.85 -2.98
CA SER A 205 -19.18 11.03 -4.33
C SER A 205 -18.30 12.27 -4.36
N TYR A 206 -17.12 12.12 -4.93
CA TYR A 206 -16.21 13.23 -5.17
C TYR A 206 -15.69 13.23 -6.59
N ILE A 207 -15.32 14.42 -7.07
CA ILE A 207 -14.70 14.65 -8.36
C ILE A 207 -13.45 15.48 -8.09
N TYR A 208 -12.35 15.14 -8.75
CA TYR A 208 -11.14 15.95 -8.70
C TYR A 208 -10.93 16.64 -10.03
N ASP A 209 -10.71 17.95 -9.99
CA ASP A 209 -10.37 18.74 -11.16
C ASP A 209 -8.89 19.10 -11.10
N ILE A 210 -8.16 18.58 -12.10
CA ILE A 210 -6.71 18.74 -12.22
C ILE A 210 -6.36 20.19 -12.57
N SER A 211 -7.25 20.91 -13.27
CA SER A 211 -6.97 22.26 -13.76
C SER A 211 -6.94 23.30 -12.64
N ASP A 212 -7.83 23.17 -11.65
CA ASP A 212 -7.94 24.08 -10.51
C ASP A 212 -7.48 23.47 -9.17
N LYS A 213 -6.87 22.27 -9.20
CA LYS A 213 -6.40 21.51 -8.03
C LYS A 213 -7.44 21.46 -6.90
N SER A 214 -8.70 21.17 -7.27
CA SER A 214 -9.80 21.17 -6.31
C SER A 214 -10.52 19.82 -6.25
N ALA A 215 -10.88 19.43 -5.02
CA ALA A 215 -11.78 18.33 -4.74
C ALA A 215 -13.21 18.85 -4.54
N TYR A 216 -14.16 18.28 -5.27
CA TYR A 216 -15.59 18.56 -5.14
C TYR A 216 -16.26 17.40 -4.44
N CYS A 217 -16.77 17.62 -3.25
CA CYS A 217 -17.41 16.60 -2.45
C CYS A 217 -18.90 16.86 -2.38
N TYR A 218 -19.69 15.96 -2.95
CA TYR A 218 -21.15 16.02 -2.95
C TYR A 218 -21.69 15.15 -1.81
N GLY A 219 -22.51 15.73 -0.96
CA GLY A 219 -23.08 15.00 0.18
C GLY A 219 -23.81 15.90 1.17
N ILE A 220 -24.10 15.33 2.33
CA ILE A 220 -24.63 16.06 3.49
C ILE A 220 -23.47 16.23 4.48
N LEU A 221 -23.27 17.46 4.96
CA LEU A 221 -22.28 17.71 5.99
C LEU A 221 -22.58 16.92 7.28
N PRO A 222 -21.55 16.50 8.02
CA PRO A 222 -21.72 16.04 9.40
C PRO A 222 -22.48 17.07 10.25
N ASP A 223 -23.26 16.58 11.23
CA ASP A 223 -24.04 17.47 12.10
C ASP A 223 -23.16 18.40 12.94
N ASP A 224 -21.91 17.99 13.19
CA ASP A 224 -20.92 18.78 13.91
C ASP A 224 -20.14 19.75 12.99
N GLY A 225 -20.43 19.76 11.69
CA GLY A 225 -19.79 20.61 10.69
C GLY A 225 -18.30 20.32 10.45
N LYS A 226 -17.73 19.28 11.08
CA LYS A 226 -16.31 18.96 10.94
C LYS A 226 -16.04 18.34 9.59
N ILE A 227 -14.96 18.77 8.94
CA ILE A 227 -14.48 18.17 7.70
C ILE A 227 -13.18 17.42 8.00
N ILE A 228 -13.18 16.12 7.70
CA ILE A 228 -11.98 15.27 7.72
C ILE A 228 -11.61 15.00 6.27
N LEU A 229 -10.55 15.65 5.80
CA LEU A 229 -9.97 15.41 4.49
C LEU A 229 -8.97 14.28 4.61
N LYS A 230 -9.16 13.22 3.83
CA LYS A 230 -8.25 12.09 3.75
C LYS A 230 -7.61 12.01 2.37
N TYR A 231 -6.30 11.87 2.34
CA TYR A 231 -5.53 11.60 1.16
C TYR A 231 -5.44 10.06 0.99
N LYS A 232 -5.41 9.55 -0.24
CA LYS A 232 -5.31 8.10 -0.51
C LYS A 232 -4.04 7.46 0.07
N ASP A 233 -2.99 8.27 0.22
CA ASP A 233 -1.73 7.89 0.86
C ASP A 233 -1.86 7.65 2.39
N GLY A 234 -2.95 8.12 3.02
CA GLY A 234 -3.32 7.89 4.42
C GLY A 234 -3.47 9.16 5.25
N TYR A 235 -2.96 10.32 4.81
CA TYR A 235 -3.01 11.52 5.64
C TYR A 235 -4.43 11.97 5.94
N ARG A 236 -4.72 12.24 7.21
CA ARG A 236 -5.94 12.89 7.65
C ARG A 236 -5.66 14.33 8.05
N TYR A 237 -6.50 15.24 7.58
CA TYR A 237 -6.51 16.64 7.95
C TYR A 237 -7.90 16.98 8.44
N THR A 238 -8.00 17.48 9.67
CA THR A 238 -9.27 17.95 10.24
C THR A 238 -9.32 19.46 10.17
N LEU A 239 -10.39 20.02 9.59
CA LEU A 239 -10.59 21.46 9.55
C LEU A 239 -10.83 21.99 10.98
N ASN A 240 -10.10 23.04 11.37
CA ASN A 240 -10.15 23.60 12.73
C ASN A 240 -11.48 24.27 13.07
N SER A 241 -12.20 24.75 12.07
CA SER A 241 -13.51 25.37 12.21
C SER A 241 -14.59 24.46 11.63
N ALA A 242 -15.66 24.28 12.40
CA ALA A 242 -16.86 23.64 11.89
C ALA A 242 -17.46 24.51 10.77
N LEU A 243 -17.88 23.87 9.68
CA LEU A 243 -18.68 24.52 8.65
C LEU A 243 -20.12 24.70 9.15
N PRO A 244 -20.78 25.80 8.75
CA PRO A 244 -22.21 25.92 8.96
C PRO A 244 -22.95 24.80 8.22
N ALA A 245 -24.11 24.40 8.74
CA ALA A 245 -25.00 23.51 8.01
C ALA A 245 -25.33 24.11 6.64
N LEU A 246 -25.20 23.30 5.59
CA LEU A 246 -25.50 23.70 4.22
C LEU A 246 -26.87 23.18 3.82
N ALA A 247 -27.70 24.04 3.24
CA ALA A 247 -28.96 23.62 2.65
C ALA A 247 -28.73 22.78 1.39
N ALA A 248 -29.74 22.01 0.98
CA ALA A 248 -29.68 21.28 -0.28
C ALA A 248 -29.47 22.26 -1.45
N GLY A 249 -28.46 22.00 -2.27
CA GLY A 249 -28.04 22.85 -3.37
C GLY A 249 -27.15 24.04 -3.02
N GLU A 250 -26.87 24.26 -1.74
CA GLU A 250 -25.87 25.25 -1.31
C GLU A 250 -24.46 24.72 -1.58
N MET A 251 -23.58 25.61 -2.06
CA MET A 251 -22.15 25.34 -2.26
C MET A 251 -21.34 26.14 -1.25
N LYS A 252 -20.37 25.48 -0.61
CA LYS A 252 -19.31 26.13 0.16
C LYS A 252 -17.94 25.86 -0.44
N THR A 253 -17.16 26.91 -0.65
CA THR A 253 -15.73 26.79 -1.00
C THR A 253 -14.88 26.98 0.25
N ILE A 254 -13.91 26.11 0.45
CA ILE A 254 -12.88 26.19 1.50
C ILE A 254 -11.49 25.96 0.91
N GLN A 255 -10.47 26.55 1.53
CA GLN A 255 -9.07 26.32 1.18
C GLN A 255 -8.55 25.06 1.89
N GLY A 256 -7.97 24.16 1.13
CA GLY A 256 -7.36 22.91 1.59
C GLY A 256 -5.99 23.11 2.23
N PRO A 257 -5.38 22.03 2.72
CA PRO A 257 -4.14 22.09 3.48
C PRO A 257 -2.93 22.66 2.74
N GLU A 258 -2.87 22.61 1.40
CA GLU A 258 -1.73 23.17 0.64
C GLU A 258 -1.77 24.69 0.56
N GLU A 259 -2.97 25.28 0.50
CA GLU A 259 -3.17 26.73 0.45
C GLU A 259 -3.30 27.37 1.84
N ALA A 260 -3.91 26.65 2.80
CA ALA A 260 -4.21 27.17 4.12
C ALA A 260 -3.86 26.17 5.25
N PRO A 261 -2.59 25.73 5.39
CA PRO A 261 -2.21 24.68 6.33
C PRO A 261 -2.57 24.99 7.79
N ALA A 262 -2.57 26.26 8.20
CA ALA A 262 -2.94 26.68 9.55
C ALA A 262 -4.43 26.44 9.90
N SER A 263 -5.28 26.24 8.89
CA SER A 263 -6.71 25.93 9.08
C SER A 263 -6.95 24.44 9.36
N TRP A 264 -5.92 23.60 9.24
CA TRP A 264 -6.05 22.15 9.30
C TRP A 264 -5.14 21.55 10.37
N VAL A 265 -5.68 20.64 11.17
CA VAL A 265 -4.89 19.75 12.04
C VAL A 265 -4.59 18.47 11.29
N ARG A 266 -3.31 18.24 10.99
CA ARG A 266 -2.83 16.97 10.43
C ARG A 266 -2.82 15.91 11.54
N ASP A 267 -3.63 14.88 11.37
CA ASP A 267 -3.59 13.68 12.21
C ASP A 267 -2.61 12.68 11.58
N ALA A 268 -1.48 12.51 12.25
CA ALA A 268 -0.46 11.53 11.92
C ALA A 268 -0.41 10.34 12.90
N SER A 269 -1.45 10.17 13.74
CA SER A 269 -1.47 9.15 14.80
C SER A 269 -1.38 7.72 14.27
N GLU A 270 -1.78 7.48 13.02
CA GLU A 270 -1.66 6.17 12.35
C GLU A 270 -0.24 5.85 11.86
N PHE A 271 0.70 6.80 11.93
CA PHE A 271 2.10 6.63 11.53
C PHE A 271 3.02 6.59 12.74
N TYR A 272 4.13 5.87 12.61
CA TYR A 272 5.28 6.05 13.50
C TYR A 272 5.94 7.39 13.21
N THR A 273 6.42 8.03 14.28
CA THR A 273 7.23 9.25 14.22
C THR A 273 8.71 8.92 14.30
N ASP A 274 9.56 9.83 13.84
CA ASP A 274 11.01 9.62 13.87
C ASP A 274 11.50 9.32 15.30
N GLY A 275 12.18 8.19 15.45
CA GLY A 275 12.67 7.71 16.74
C GLY A 275 11.69 6.85 17.53
N ASP A 276 10.46 6.62 17.04
CA ASP A 276 9.57 5.63 17.63
C ASP A 276 10.24 4.25 17.58
N VAL A 277 10.26 3.57 18.72
CA VAL A 277 10.89 2.26 18.87
C VAL A 277 9.83 1.18 18.95
N ILE A 278 9.94 0.19 18.07
CA ILE A 278 9.08 -0.99 18.01
C ILE A 278 9.92 -2.17 18.49
N THR A 279 9.54 -2.79 19.60
CA THR A 279 10.20 -4.01 20.08
C THR A 279 9.67 -5.21 19.31
N TYR A 280 10.48 -5.78 18.44
CA TYR A 280 10.12 -6.98 17.67
C TYR A 280 10.36 -8.26 18.49
N HIS A 281 11.46 -8.31 19.23
CA HIS A 281 11.80 -9.43 20.10
C HIS A 281 12.61 -8.92 21.30
N ALA A 282 12.38 -9.54 22.46
CA ALA A 282 13.13 -9.28 23.67
C ALA A 282 13.81 -10.59 24.10
N ALA A 283 15.09 -10.50 24.44
CA ALA A 283 15.86 -11.62 24.94
C ALA A 283 15.30 -12.15 26.26
N THR A 284 15.57 -13.42 26.56
CA THR A 284 15.23 -14.03 27.85
C THR A 284 16.38 -13.99 28.85
N THR A 285 17.58 -13.64 28.40
CA THR A 285 18.80 -13.49 29.19
C THR A 285 18.88 -12.13 29.88
N GLY A 286 19.67 -12.04 30.97
CA GLY A 286 19.86 -10.77 31.70
C GLY A 286 20.69 -9.71 30.96
N LYS A 287 21.42 -10.11 29.92
CA LYS A 287 22.10 -9.26 28.93
C LYS A 287 21.84 -9.85 27.56
N ALA A 288 21.80 -9.02 26.52
CA ALA A 288 21.51 -9.46 25.16
C ALA A 288 22.52 -8.88 24.17
N PHE A 289 22.60 -9.48 22.99
CA PHE A 289 23.12 -8.82 21.81
C PHE A 289 22.00 -7.99 21.17
N THR A 290 22.26 -6.73 20.82
CA THR A 290 21.19 -5.85 20.30
C THR A 290 21.19 -5.83 18.77
N LEU A 291 20.03 -6.05 18.16
CA LEU A 291 19.80 -5.83 16.72
C LEU A 291 18.90 -4.62 16.54
N VAL A 292 19.28 -3.72 15.63
CA VAL A 292 18.48 -2.53 15.32
C VAL A 292 18.21 -2.50 13.83
N VAL A 293 16.95 -2.38 13.43
CA VAL A 293 16.57 -2.14 12.04
C VAL A 293 16.11 -0.69 11.88
N ILE A 294 16.69 0.01 10.92
CA ILE A 294 16.35 1.40 10.59
C ILE A 294 15.93 1.51 9.12
N PRO A 295 15.01 2.42 8.78
CA PRO A 295 14.59 2.67 7.41
C PRO A 295 15.47 3.70 6.72
N GLU A 296 15.59 3.57 5.40
CA GLU A 296 16.10 4.58 4.51
C GLU A 296 15.28 4.60 3.22
N GLY A 297 14.91 5.80 2.77
CA GLY A 297 14.05 5.97 1.58
C GLY A 297 12.60 5.53 1.78
N TYR A 298 12.18 5.19 3.01
CA TYR A 298 10.78 4.92 3.31
C TYR A 298 10.08 6.23 3.64
N GLN A 299 9.02 6.55 2.90
CA GLN A 299 8.25 7.76 3.14
C GLN A 299 7.31 7.57 4.33
N LEU A 300 6.71 8.64 4.84
CA LEU A 300 5.82 8.50 6.00
C LEU A 300 4.65 7.53 5.75
N THR A 301 4.17 7.42 4.50
CA THR A 301 3.14 6.46 4.10
C THR A 301 3.54 5.01 4.39
N ASP A 302 4.84 4.72 4.32
CA ASP A 302 5.43 3.42 4.63
C ASP A 302 5.60 3.19 6.14
N MET A 303 5.54 4.26 6.94
CA MET A 303 5.62 4.26 8.40
C MET A 303 4.27 4.03 9.09
N LYS A 304 3.23 3.58 8.37
CA LYS A 304 1.95 3.24 9.00
C LYS A 304 2.13 2.17 10.09
N LYS A 305 1.55 2.41 11.25
CA LYS A 305 1.54 1.48 12.40
C LYS A 305 0.88 0.16 12.05
N SER A 306 -0.13 0.19 11.18
CA SER A 306 -0.81 -0.99 10.65
C SER A 306 -0.61 -1.06 9.13
N GLY A 307 -0.01 -2.15 8.66
CA GLY A 307 0.20 -2.41 7.23
C GLY A 307 1.26 -1.54 6.56
N GLY A 308 2.09 -0.81 7.32
CA GLY A 308 3.20 -0.04 6.77
C GLY A 308 4.33 -0.92 6.22
N GLN A 309 4.89 -0.51 5.08
CA GLN A 309 5.92 -1.26 4.36
C GLN A 309 7.20 -1.44 5.18
N PHE A 310 7.63 -0.42 5.94
CA PHE A 310 8.85 -0.54 6.75
C PHE A 310 8.76 -1.66 7.79
N TYR A 311 7.65 -1.72 8.54
CA TYR A 311 7.47 -2.79 9.54
C TYR A 311 7.42 -4.17 8.86
N ALA A 312 6.73 -4.27 7.72
CA ALA A 312 6.64 -5.53 6.97
C ALA A 312 8.02 -6.02 6.51
N ASP A 313 8.85 -5.12 5.98
CA ASP A 313 10.21 -5.46 5.55
C ASP A 313 11.12 -5.77 6.75
N ALA A 314 11.13 -4.92 7.78
CA ALA A 314 11.92 -5.17 8.99
C ALA A 314 11.57 -6.53 9.63
N LYS A 315 10.27 -6.88 9.66
CA LYS A 315 9.81 -8.20 10.08
C LYS A 315 10.32 -9.31 9.16
N ALA A 316 10.21 -9.17 7.84
CA ALA A 316 10.67 -10.17 6.88
C ALA A 316 12.19 -10.42 6.97
N ALA A 317 12.97 -9.36 7.21
CA ALA A 317 14.42 -9.43 7.43
C ALA A 317 14.75 -10.27 8.67
N MET A 318 14.13 -9.97 9.81
CA MET A 318 14.38 -10.68 11.06
C MET A 318 13.84 -12.11 11.05
N ASP A 319 12.62 -12.32 10.52
CA ASP A 319 12.05 -13.64 10.33
C ASP A 319 13.01 -14.51 9.51
N LYS A 320 13.56 -13.98 8.41
CA LYS A 320 14.53 -14.70 7.58
C LYS A 320 15.80 -15.02 8.35
N LEU A 321 16.42 -14.05 9.03
CA LEU A 321 17.63 -14.25 9.81
C LEU A 321 17.45 -15.39 10.81
N PHE A 322 16.36 -15.37 11.59
CA PHE A 322 16.06 -16.38 12.61
C PHE A 322 15.61 -17.73 12.05
N THR A 323 15.50 -17.90 10.72
CA THR A 323 15.37 -19.23 10.10
C THR A 323 16.71 -19.89 9.81
N VAL A 324 17.82 -19.16 9.95
CA VAL A 324 19.17 -19.63 9.59
C VAL A 324 19.98 -19.90 10.84
N GLU A 325 20.72 -20.99 10.84
CA GLU A 325 21.62 -21.33 11.94
C GLU A 325 22.92 -20.51 11.85
N PRO A 326 23.41 -19.96 12.97
CA PRO A 326 23.04 -20.27 14.36
C PRO A 326 21.94 -19.35 14.94
N TYR A 327 21.43 -18.39 14.18
CA TYR A 327 20.49 -17.38 14.70
C TYR A 327 19.17 -17.96 15.18
N ASN A 328 18.71 -19.06 14.57
CA ASN A 328 17.54 -19.80 15.05
C ASN A 328 17.70 -20.21 16.53
N HIS A 329 18.82 -20.85 16.90
CA HIS A 329 19.12 -21.18 18.31
C HIS A 329 19.48 -19.96 19.16
N LEU A 330 20.03 -18.92 18.57
CA LEU A 330 20.45 -17.72 19.29
C LEU A 330 19.32 -16.69 19.48
N LYS A 331 18.10 -16.94 18.97
CA LYS A 331 17.03 -15.94 18.96
C LYS A 331 16.79 -15.32 20.34
N ASP A 332 16.71 -16.16 21.38
CA ASP A 332 16.44 -15.74 22.76
C ASP A 332 17.58 -14.95 23.44
N TYR A 333 18.72 -14.77 22.75
CA TYR A 333 19.87 -13.97 23.19
C TYR A 333 19.89 -12.58 22.55
N PHE A 334 18.89 -12.23 21.73
CA PHE A 334 18.80 -10.94 21.05
C PHE A 334 17.68 -10.06 21.60
N ASN A 335 17.98 -8.78 21.80
CA ASN A 335 16.96 -7.74 21.76
C ASN A 335 16.88 -7.20 20.33
N VAL A 336 15.68 -7.05 19.79
CA VAL A 336 15.47 -6.59 18.41
C VAL A 336 14.52 -5.41 18.39
N TYR A 337 15.02 -4.27 17.92
CA TYR A 337 14.28 -3.02 17.82
C TYR A 337 14.19 -2.55 16.38
N PHE A 338 13.00 -2.15 15.95
CA PHE A 338 12.82 -1.36 14.72
C PHE A 338 12.63 0.09 15.13
N ILE A 339 13.44 0.99 14.58
CA ILE A 339 13.38 2.42 14.94
C ILE A 339 12.95 3.19 13.70
N ALA A 340 11.79 3.83 13.78
CA ALA A 340 11.18 4.52 12.65
C ALA A 340 11.92 5.82 12.31
N ALA A 341 12.00 6.13 11.02
CA ALA A 341 12.46 7.41 10.49
C ALA A 341 11.86 7.59 9.08
N ALA A 342 11.19 8.71 8.82
CA ALA A 342 10.56 8.97 7.53
C ALA A 342 11.49 9.79 6.62
N SER A 343 11.79 9.27 5.43
CA SER A 343 12.38 10.05 4.34
C SER A 343 11.35 10.94 3.67
N LYS A 344 11.79 12.06 3.10
CA LYS A 344 10.94 12.90 2.25
C LYS A 344 10.75 12.26 0.88
N ASP A 345 11.83 11.76 0.28
CA ASP A 345 11.81 11.07 -0.99
C ASP A 345 11.91 9.55 -0.83
N ALA A 346 11.23 8.81 -1.71
CA ALA A 346 11.40 7.36 -1.82
C ALA A 346 12.70 6.99 -2.56
N GLY A 347 13.28 5.83 -2.23
CA GLY A 347 14.50 5.33 -2.84
C GLY A 347 15.78 5.83 -2.18
N ALA A 348 16.88 5.77 -2.90
CA ALA A 348 18.20 6.25 -2.47
C ALA A 348 18.95 6.90 -3.64
N ASP A 349 19.99 7.67 -3.35
CA ASP A 349 20.74 8.44 -4.33
C ASP A 349 21.28 7.55 -5.45
N ILE A 350 21.24 8.08 -6.68
CA ILE A 350 21.83 7.44 -7.86
C ILE A 350 22.86 8.40 -8.41
N TYR A 351 24.07 7.90 -8.66
CA TYR A 351 25.08 8.66 -9.38
C TYR A 351 25.39 8.04 -10.76
N THR A 352 24.79 6.90 -11.10
CA THR A 352 24.88 6.24 -12.42
C THR A 352 23.66 5.32 -12.64
N ASP A 353 22.97 5.42 -13.78
CA ASP A 353 21.82 4.57 -14.08
C ASP A 353 22.19 3.22 -14.71
N ASN A 354 21.20 2.32 -14.86
CA ASN A 354 21.38 0.99 -15.45
C ASN A 354 21.83 1.02 -16.93
N ASN A 355 21.77 2.18 -17.60
CA ASN A 355 22.18 2.38 -18.98
C ASN A 355 23.56 3.03 -19.11
N SER A 356 24.34 3.07 -18.03
CA SER A 356 25.66 3.69 -18.00
C SER A 356 25.66 5.21 -18.26
N THR A 357 24.54 5.88 -18.02
CA THR A 357 24.45 7.34 -18.05
C THR A 357 24.64 7.88 -16.65
N THR A 358 25.49 8.90 -16.48
CA THR A 358 25.58 9.64 -15.22
C THR A 358 24.28 10.40 -15.00
N VAL A 359 23.39 9.83 -14.20
CA VAL A 359 22.16 10.47 -13.73
C VAL A 359 22.35 10.70 -12.25
N ALA A 360 22.85 11.88 -11.87
CA ALA A 360 22.85 12.28 -10.47
C ALA A 360 21.41 12.60 -10.10
N THR A 361 20.74 11.67 -9.41
CA THR A 361 19.45 11.93 -8.78
C THR A 361 19.71 11.93 -7.29
N GLU A 362 19.85 13.14 -6.74
CA GLU A 362 19.85 13.34 -5.29
C GLU A 362 18.41 13.26 -4.79
N ARG A 363 18.22 12.43 -3.78
CA ARG A 363 17.00 12.20 -3.03
C ARG A 363 17.20 12.79 -1.64
N ASP A 364 16.18 13.45 -1.13
CA ASP A 364 16.13 13.95 0.23
C ASP A 364 15.66 12.82 1.17
N THR A 365 16.59 11.92 1.50
CA THR A 365 16.37 10.77 2.36
C THR A 365 17.01 10.96 3.73
N TYR A 366 16.53 10.22 4.74
CA TYR A 366 16.86 10.48 6.13
C TYR A 366 18.36 10.39 6.45
N PHE A 367 19.03 9.34 5.96
CA PHE A 367 20.47 9.13 6.15
C PHE A 367 21.30 9.52 4.92
N GLY A 368 20.66 9.82 3.79
CA GLY A 368 21.34 10.17 2.55
C GLY A 368 22.13 9.01 1.97
N ALA A 369 21.55 7.81 1.97
CA ALA A 369 22.18 6.64 1.38
C ALA A 369 22.17 6.69 -0.15
N GLY A 370 23.18 6.07 -0.75
CA GLY A 370 23.28 5.95 -2.20
C GLY A 370 24.40 5.04 -2.64
N TRP A 371 24.41 4.76 -3.95
CA TRP A 371 25.51 4.09 -4.61
C TRP A 371 26.66 5.07 -4.85
N GLY A 372 27.90 4.58 -5.00
CA GLY A 372 29.03 5.47 -5.26
C GLY A 372 28.94 6.13 -6.66
N PRO A 373 29.53 7.33 -6.86
CA PRO A 373 29.71 7.90 -8.19
C PRO A 373 30.45 6.95 -9.14
N GLY A 374 29.78 6.53 -10.21
CA GLY A 374 30.36 5.63 -11.21
C GLY A 374 30.38 4.16 -10.82
N ASP A 375 29.72 3.75 -9.72
CA ASP A 375 29.59 2.34 -9.38
C ASP A 375 28.65 1.63 -10.36
N LYS A 376 29.24 0.78 -11.20
CA LYS A 376 28.58 -0.01 -12.25
C LYS A 376 28.41 -1.48 -11.85
N SER A 377 28.92 -1.86 -10.68
CA SER A 377 29.10 -3.26 -10.30
C SER A 377 28.42 -3.60 -8.98
N TYR A 378 27.62 -2.68 -8.43
CA TYR A 378 27.02 -2.81 -7.10
C TYR A 378 28.11 -3.05 -6.04
N SER A 379 29.26 -2.41 -6.24
CA SER A 379 30.50 -2.62 -5.49
C SER A 379 30.65 -1.63 -4.33
N TYR A 380 29.81 -0.60 -4.27
CA TYR A 380 29.83 0.38 -3.20
C TYR A 380 28.44 0.99 -2.96
N MET A 381 28.07 1.05 -1.69
CA MET A 381 26.93 1.81 -1.19
C MET A 381 27.34 2.42 0.15
N GLY A 382 26.79 3.57 0.50
CA GLY A 382 27.13 4.25 1.75
C GLY A 382 26.17 5.38 2.06
N VAL A 383 26.40 6.07 3.18
CA VAL A 383 25.64 7.25 3.62
C VAL A 383 26.50 8.51 3.52
N LYS A 384 25.87 9.68 3.42
CA LYS A 384 26.57 10.98 3.39
C LYS A 384 27.37 11.25 4.67
N GLU A 385 26.86 10.81 5.82
CA GLU A 385 27.51 11.00 7.12
C GLU A 385 27.24 9.81 8.05
N GLU A 386 28.25 8.96 8.19
CA GLU A 386 28.19 7.72 8.99
C GLU A 386 27.82 7.97 10.47
N SER A 387 28.33 9.05 11.07
CA SER A 387 28.02 9.43 12.46
C SER A 387 26.53 9.58 12.69
N LYS A 388 25.75 10.03 11.70
CA LYS A 388 24.29 10.17 11.83
C LYS A 388 23.60 8.83 12.10
N VAL A 389 24.07 7.73 11.51
CA VAL A 389 23.51 6.39 11.71
C VAL A 389 23.71 5.97 13.16
N TYR A 390 24.95 6.06 13.65
CA TYR A 390 25.28 5.68 15.02
C TYR A 390 24.66 6.60 16.07
N ASP A 391 24.63 7.91 15.84
CA ASP A 391 24.03 8.88 16.75
C ASP A 391 22.51 8.69 16.84
N PHE A 392 21.85 8.40 15.72
CA PHE A 392 20.43 8.06 15.68
C PHE A 392 20.15 6.80 16.50
N VAL A 393 20.91 5.72 16.26
CA VAL A 393 20.73 4.45 16.98
C VAL A 393 21.05 4.61 18.47
N LYS A 394 22.13 5.30 18.85
CA LYS A 394 22.47 5.59 20.25
C LYS A 394 21.40 6.43 20.95
N ARG A 395 20.77 7.36 20.24
CA ARG A 395 19.73 8.23 20.78
C ARG A 395 18.45 7.46 21.10
N TYR A 396 18.01 6.59 20.19
CA TYR A 396 16.68 5.98 20.28
C TYR A 396 16.68 4.54 20.79
N CYS A 397 17.72 3.74 20.53
CA CYS A 397 17.78 2.35 20.99
C CYS A 397 17.75 2.28 22.54
N PRO A 398 16.76 1.61 23.15
CA PRO A 398 16.63 1.52 24.60
C PRO A 398 17.90 1.00 25.29
N ASP A 399 18.52 -0.03 24.73
CA ASP A 399 19.72 -0.66 25.31
C ASP A 399 20.93 0.28 25.29
N LEU A 400 20.97 1.28 24.39
CA LEU A 400 22.10 2.21 24.25
C LEU A 400 21.88 3.56 24.93
N ASN A 401 20.63 3.99 25.10
CA ASN A 401 20.28 5.25 25.77
C ASN A 401 19.95 5.09 27.27
N GLY A 402 20.09 3.88 27.80
CA GLY A 402 19.87 3.58 29.23
C GLY A 402 18.39 3.38 29.63
N LYS A 403 17.48 3.21 28.66
CA LYS A 403 16.05 2.94 28.91
C LYS A 403 15.67 1.46 28.73
N GLY A 404 16.60 0.63 28.27
CA GLY A 404 16.40 -0.81 28.05
C GLY A 404 16.46 -1.62 29.34
N SER A 405 16.31 -2.94 29.21
CA SER A 405 16.40 -3.89 30.33
C SER A 405 17.83 -4.05 30.86
N PHE A 406 18.83 -3.64 30.09
CA PHE A 406 20.23 -3.56 30.46
C PHE A 406 20.90 -2.38 29.73
N VAL A 407 22.09 -1.99 30.17
CA VAL A 407 22.93 -1.03 29.46
C VAL A 407 23.85 -1.80 28.52
N GLY A 408 23.55 -1.73 27.22
CA GLY A 408 24.31 -2.33 26.14
C GLY A 408 25.49 -1.48 25.67
N SER A 409 26.14 -1.95 24.61
CA SER A 409 27.27 -1.27 23.97
C SER A 409 27.09 -1.31 22.47
N ILE A 410 27.43 -0.21 21.78
CA ILE A 410 27.35 -0.13 20.33
C ILE A 410 28.22 -1.19 19.62
N THR A 411 29.29 -1.67 20.25
CA THR A 411 30.13 -2.79 19.75
C THR A 411 29.40 -4.14 19.75
N ASN A 412 28.40 -4.30 20.62
CA ASN A 412 27.51 -5.47 20.70
C ASN A 412 26.12 -5.15 20.13
N THR A 413 26.08 -4.20 19.20
CA THR A 413 24.89 -3.85 18.42
C THR A 413 25.19 -4.04 16.94
N ALA A 414 24.34 -4.74 16.22
CA ALA A 414 24.37 -4.79 14.76
C ALA A 414 23.18 -4.01 14.19
N ILE A 415 23.45 -3.08 13.28
CA ILE A 415 22.44 -2.21 12.68
C ILE A 415 22.14 -2.73 11.26
N LEU A 416 20.87 -2.84 10.90
CA LEU A 416 20.41 -3.09 9.54
C LEU A 416 19.66 -1.86 9.03
N MET A 417 20.21 -1.21 8.03
CA MET A 417 19.52 -0.20 7.24
C MET A 417 18.83 -0.87 6.05
N LEU A 418 17.50 -0.88 6.09
CA LEU A 418 16.70 -1.29 4.94
C LEU A 418 16.51 -0.08 4.02
N ILE A 419 16.78 -0.27 2.73
CA ILE A 419 16.68 0.79 1.72
C ILE A 419 15.47 0.50 0.83
N ASN A 420 14.50 1.41 0.79
CA ASN A 420 13.30 1.28 -0.03
C ASN A 420 13.60 1.53 -1.52
N ASP A 421 14.43 0.67 -2.10
CA ASP A 421 14.83 0.72 -3.49
C ASP A 421 14.86 -0.69 -4.09
N THR A 422 14.52 -0.78 -5.37
CA THR A 422 14.39 -2.07 -6.07
C THR A 422 15.67 -2.51 -6.80
N ARG A 423 16.71 -1.66 -6.81
CA ARG A 423 18.03 -2.00 -7.33
C ARG A 423 18.73 -2.99 -6.40
N TYR A 424 19.65 -3.75 -6.97
CA TYR A 424 20.46 -4.70 -6.21
C TYR A 424 21.59 -3.97 -5.49
N ALA A 425 21.82 -4.32 -4.24
CA ALA A 425 23.06 -4.07 -3.52
C ALA A 425 23.05 -4.93 -2.25
N GLY A 426 24.18 -4.92 -1.57
CA GLY A 426 24.37 -5.44 -0.23
C GLY A 426 25.77 -5.01 0.18
N ILE A 427 25.88 -4.36 1.32
CA ILE A 427 27.17 -4.01 1.89
C ILE A 427 27.06 -3.90 3.40
N CYS A 428 28.15 -4.24 4.10
CA CYS A 428 28.29 -3.98 5.52
C CYS A 428 29.48 -3.07 5.78
N HIS A 429 29.23 -2.01 6.51
CA HIS A 429 30.24 -1.11 7.04
C HIS A 429 30.62 -1.54 8.46
N TYR A 430 31.90 -1.43 8.80
CA TYR A 430 32.39 -1.75 10.14
C TYR A 430 33.58 -0.87 10.56
N ARG A 431 33.80 -0.77 11.86
CA ARG A 431 34.93 -0.09 12.49
C ARG A 431 35.81 -1.06 13.26
N GLN A 432 37.06 -0.67 13.51
CA GLN A 432 38.03 -1.51 14.26
C GLN A 432 37.60 -1.81 15.71
N ASP A 433 36.75 -0.96 16.29
CA ASP A 433 36.17 -1.13 17.63
C ASP A 433 34.92 -2.03 17.63
N GLY A 434 34.55 -2.56 16.46
CA GLY A 434 33.53 -3.58 16.28
C GLY A 434 32.11 -3.07 16.08
N GLN A 435 31.93 -1.75 15.91
CA GLN A 435 30.70 -1.16 15.41
C GLN A 435 30.47 -1.58 13.96
N SER A 436 29.22 -1.79 13.57
CA SER A 436 28.87 -2.15 12.20
C SER A 436 27.43 -1.83 11.83
N TYR A 437 27.20 -1.48 10.57
CA TYR A 437 25.86 -1.40 9.98
C TYR A 437 25.83 -2.05 8.59
N ALA A 438 24.82 -2.88 8.35
CA ALA A 438 24.54 -3.49 7.07
C ALA A 438 23.50 -2.64 6.32
N MET A 439 23.63 -2.52 5.01
CA MET A 439 22.73 -1.78 4.14
C MET A 439 22.18 -2.72 3.06
N VAL A 440 20.86 -2.86 2.98
CA VAL A 440 20.21 -3.81 2.07
C VAL A 440 18.98 -3.18 1.40
N PRO A 441 18.98 -3.04 0.05
CA PRO A 441 17.78 -2.64 -0.70
C PRO A 441 16.70 -3.73 -0.73
N THR A 442 15.44 -3.36 -0.62
CA THR A 442 14.27 -4.27 -0.54
C THR A 442 13.66 -4.62 -1.90
N PHE A 443 14.48 -5.16 -2.81
CA PHE A 443 14.01 -5.49 -4.15
C PHE A 443 13.02 -6.68 -4.20
N PRO A 444 11.89 -6.59 -4.92
CA PRO A 444 10.80 -7.57 -4.80
C PRO A 444 11.03 -8.91 -5.52
N LYS A 445 12.05 -9.02 -6.38
CA LYS A 445 12.25 -10.18 -7.27
C LYS A 445 13.25 -11.20 -6.70
N THR A 446 13.01 -12.47 -6.97
CA THR A 446 14.00 -13.53 -6.74
C THR A 446 15.18 -13.37 -7.70
N ARG A 447 16.40 -13.51 -7.19
CA ARG A 447 17.65 -13.43 -7.93
C ARG A 447 18.49 -14.70 -7.71
N ALA A 448 19.51 -14.90 -8.54
CA ALA A 448 20.44 -16.01 -8.44
C ALA A 448 21.89 -15.53 -8.22
N TRP A 449 22.67 -16.29 -7.47
CA TRP A 449 24.10 -16.07 -7.25
C TRP A 449 24.91 -17.29 -7.69
N SER A 450 26.02 -17.03 -8.38
CA SER A 450 26.91 -18.09 -8.87
C SER A 450 27.89 -18.52 -7.78
N ASN A 451 28.58 -19.64 -7.96
CA ASN A 451 29.72 -20.03 -7.15
C ASN A 451 30.78 -20.69 -8.04
N HIS A 452 32.03 -20.73 -7.58
CA HIS A 452 33.15 -21.28 -8.33
C HIS A 452 33.47 -22.74 -7.99
N VAL A 453 32.61 -23.41 -7.21
CA VAL A 453 32.85 -24.78 -6.72
C VAL A 453 32.00 -25.84 -7.41
N GLY A 454 31.36 -25.48 -8.53
CA GLY A 454 30.56 -26.41 -9.34
C GLY A 454 29.21 -26.80 -8.72
N ALA A 455 28.79 -26.14 -7.65
CA ALA A 455 27.49 -26.38 -7.03
C ALA A 455 26.37 -25.62 -7.78
N PRO A 456 25.11 -26.06 -7.70
CA PRO A 456 23.98 -25.30 -8.25
C PRO A 456 23.97 -23.86 -7.73
N LYS A 457 23.57 -22.92 -8.59
CA LYS A 457 23.40 -21.52 -8.21
C LYS A 457 22.39 -21.40 -7.07
N ASN A 458 22.72 -20.62 -6.06
CA ASN A 458 21.76 -20.31 -5.01
C ASN A 458 20.76 -19.27 -5.52
N THR A 459 19.51 -19.33 -5.04
CA THR A 459 18.47 -18.35 -5.37
C THR A 459 17.79 -17.84 -4.11
N GLY A 460 17.31 -16.60 -4.17
CA GLY A 460 16.71 -15.95 -3.01
C GLY A 460 16.28 -14.51 -3.30
N THR A 461 15.84 -13.81 -2.26
CA THR A 461 15.43 -12.40 -2.34
C THR A 461 16.43 -11.53 -1.57
N TRP A 462 16.13 -10.24 -1.44
CA TRP A 462 16.90 -9.31 -0.59
C TRP A 462 17.07 -9.82 0.85
N THR A 463 16.13 -10.62 1.36
CA THR A 463 16.26 -11.22 2.70
C THR A 463 17.43 -12.21 2.80
N SER A 464 17.85 -12.83 1.70
CA SER A 464 19.08 -13.65 1.66
C SER A 464 20.34 -12.79 1.81
N ILE A 465 20.33 -11.57 1.26
CA ILE A 465 21.41 -10.59 1.43
C ILE A 465 21.45 -10.13 2.88
N VAL A 466 20.31 -9.92 3.55
CA VAL A 466 20.30 -9.62 5.00
C VAL A 466 21.08 -10.68 5.80
N VAL A 467 20.90 -11.96 5.49
CA VAL A 467 21.63 -13.03 6.18
C VAL A 467 23.15 -12.88 5.98
N HIS A 468 23.60 -12.56 4.77
CA HIS A 468 25.01 -12.35 4.47
C HIS A 468 25.57 -11.07 5.11
N GLU A 469 24.93 -9.93 4.88
CA GLU A 469 25.42 -8.61 5.31
C GLU A 469 25.27 -8.41 6.82
N LEU A 470 24.05 -8.55 7.34
CA LEU A 470 23.80 -8.38 8.77
C LEU A 470 24.30 -9.59 9.54
N GLY A 471 23.96 -10.81 9.09
CA GLY A 471 24.35 -12.02 9.79
C GLY A 471 25.86 -12.23 9.73
N GLY A 472 26.43 -12.34 8.54
CA GLY A 472 27.84 -12.61 8.33
C GLY A 472 28.75 -11.49 8.79
N HIS A 473 28.67 -10.32 8.16
CA HIS A 473 29.57 -9.21 8.46
C HIS A 473 29.18 -8.48 9.75
N GLY A 474 27.92 -8.05 9.88
CA GLY A 474 27.46 -7.22 11.01
C GLY A 474 27.51 -7.94 12.36
N ILE A 475 26.96 -9.15 12.45
CA ILE A 475 26.93 -9.95 13.69
C ILE A 475 28.14 -10.88 13.76
N GLY A 476 28.51 -11.56 12.68
CA GLY A 476 29.59 -12.56 12.71
C GLY A 476 31.00 -11.98 12.62
N ARG A 477 31.16 -10.73 12.15
CA ARG A 477 32.47 -10.14 11.78
C ARG A 477 33.26 -11.00 10.80
N LEU A 478 32.54 -11.69 9.93
CA LEU A 478 33.11 -12.57 8.92
C LEU A 478 33.55 -11.73 7.71
N ASP A 479 34.54 -12.19 6.95
CA ASP A 479 34.88 -11.66 5.63
C ASP A 479 34.27 -12.56 4.56
N ASP A 480 34.27 -12.07 3.32
CA ASP A 480 33.78 -12.85 2.20
C ASP A 480 34.62 -14.10 1.93
N GLU A 481 33.93 -15.18 1.58
CA GLU A 481 34.54 -16.46 1.24
C GLU A 481 34.52 -16.72 -0.28
N TYR A 482 33.83 -15.87 -1.06
CA TYR A 482 33.91 -15.91 -2.52
C TYR A 482 35.25 -15.33 -3.04
N TYR A 483 35.54 -15.61 -4.30
CA TYR A 483 36.74 -15.14 -4.97
C TYR A 483 36.49 -14.85 -6.45
N THR A 484 37.38 -14.04 -7.03
CA THR A 484 37.43 -13.76 -8.47
C THR A 484 38.50 -14.64 -9.11
N LEU A 485 38.17 -15.30 -10.23
CA LEU A 485 39.13 -16.11 -10.98
C LEU A 485 40.37 -15.30 -11.43
N ASP A 486 41.51 -15.98 -11.53
CA ASP A 486 42.79 -15.44 -11.96
C ASP A 486 43.33 -14.31 -11.06
N THR A 487 42.93 -14.29 -9.78
CA THR A 487 43.42 -13.32 -8.79
C THR A 487 44.27 -13.98 -7.71
N SER A 488 45.24 -13.25 -7.17
CA SER A 488 46.10 -13.70 -6.08
C SER A 488 46.30 -12.57 -5.07
N ILE A 489 46.20 -12.90 -3.79
CA ILE A 489 46.46 -11.93 -2.73
C ILE A 489 47.94 -11.53 -2.76
N ASN A 490 48.23 -10.24 -2.70
CA ASN A 490 49.61 -9.74 -2.57
C ASN A 490 50.01 -9.56 -1.10
N MET A 491 51.30 -9.29 -0.85
CA MET A 491 51.83 -9.16 0.51
C MET A 491 51.15 -8.06 1.35
N TRP A 492 50.73 -6.96 0.73
CA TRP A 492 50.08 -5.84 1.42
C TRP A 492 48.66 -6.20 1.82
N GLN A 493 47.91 -6.83 0.91
CA GLN A 493 46.56 -7.32 1.19
C GLN A 493 46.57 -8.41 2.26
N ALA A 494 47.55 -9.32 2.21
CA ALA A 494 47.75 -10.33 3.26
C ALA A 494 48.09 -9.68 4.61
N PHE A 495 48.92 -8.63 4.63
CA PHE A 495 49.18 -7.88 5.85
C PHE A 495 47.90 -7.23 6.40
N SER A 496 47.09 -6.58 5.55
CA SER A 496 45.82 -5.96 5.96
C SER A 496 44.81 -6.97 6.51
N LEU A 497 44.67 -8.14 5.87
CA LEU A 497 43.83 -9.22 6.38
C LEU A 497 44.31 -9.73 7.74
N ASN A 498 45.63 -9.94 7.89
CA ASN A 498 46.20 -10.33 9.17
C ASN A 498 46.10 -9.23 10.24
N ALA A 499 46.03 -7.96 9.86
CA ALA A 499 45.82 -6.85 10.78
C ALA A 499 44.37 -6.85 11.31
N SER A 500 43.37 -7.15 10.48
CA SER A 500 41.97 -7.20 10.92
C SER A 500 41.68 -8.33 11.91
N HIS A 501 42.43 -9.43 11.84
CA HIS A 501 42.42 -10.50 12.85
C HIS A 501 42.86 -10.03 14.24
N ARG A 502 43.55 -8.88 14.34
CA ARG A 502 44.16 -8.35 15.57
C ARG A 502 43.51 -7.08 16.10
N TYR A 503 42.42 -6.62 15.48
CA TYR A 503 41.64 -5.50 16.01
C TYR A 503 41.12 -5.79 17.43
N SER A 504 40.78 -4.74 18.19
CA SER A 504 40.16 -4.90 19.51
C SER A 504 38.85 -5.67 19.43
N ALA A 505 38.17 -5.54 18.29
CA ALA A 505 37.09 -6.38 17.83
C ALA A 505 37.56 -7.17 16.57
N PRO A 506 38.11 -8.39 16.72
CA PRO A 506 38.64 -9.15 15.59
C PRO A 506 37.60 -9.33 14.48
N PHE A 507 38.04 -9.16 13.23
CA PHE A 507 37.25 -9.34 12.02
C PHE A 507 37.94 -10.36 11.11
N ALA A 508 37.21 -10.91 10.13
CA ALA A 508 37.73 -11.80 9.07
C ALA A 508 38.33 -13.13 9.55
N LEU A 509 37.98 -13.60 10.76
CA LEU A 509 38.55 -14.84 11.32
C LEU A 509 38.07 -16.12 10.61
N ASN A 510 37.10 -16.04 9.70
CA ASN A 510 36.65 -17.15 8.86
C ASN A 510 37.52 -17.40 7.61
N VAL A 511 38.51 -16.55 7.36
CA VAL A 511 39.48 -16.75 6.28
C VAL A 511 40.90 -16.55 6.81
N THR A 512 41.88 -17.11 6.13
CA THR A 512 43.29 -17.02 6.56
C THR A 512 44.25 -17.03 5.38
N THR A 513 45.44 -16.47 5.56
CA THR A 513 46.58 -16.63 4.64
C THR A 513 47.53 -17.74 5.10
N SER A 514 47.18 -18.51 6.14
CA SER A 514 48.03 -19.55 6.74
C SER A 514 47.43 -20.94 6.56
N GLN A 515 48.23 -21.88 6.06
CA GLN A 515 47.85 -23.30 5.95
C GLN A 515 48.18 -24.11 7.22
N SER A 516 48.95 -23.57 8.15
CA SER A 516 49.37 -24.27 9.37
C SER A 516 48.72 -23.73 10.65
N SER A 517 48.09 -22.57 10.58
CA SER A 517 47.42 -21.93 11.70
C SER A 517 46.15 -21.24 11.21
N TYR A 518 45.06 -22.01 11.14
CA TYR A 518 43.79 -21.57 10.58
C TYR A 518 42.63 -21.61 11.58
N GLY A 519 42.82 -22.13 12.80
CA GLY A 519 41.87 -21.93 13.91
C GLY A 519 40.66 -22.87 13.94
N TRP A 520 40.33 -23.53 12.83
CA TRP A 520 39.27 -24.56 12.74
C TRP A 520 39.79 -26.00 12.59
N ASP A 521 41.09 -26.23 12.76
CA ASP A 521 41.74 -27.55 12.68
C ASP A 521 41.19 -28.56 13.70
N TRP A 522 40.85 -28.10 14.90
CA TRP A 522 40.26 -28.92 15.96
C TRP A 522 38.87 -29.48 15.62
N MET A 523 38.15 -28.87 14.66
CA MET A 523 36.76 -29.24 14.33
C MET A 523 36.67 -30.66 13.77
N GLN A 524 37.69 -31.11 13.02
CA GLN A 524 37.76 -32.48 12.52
C GLN A 524 37.78 -33.52 13.66
N GLY A 525 38.53 -33.23 14.73
CA GLY A 525 38.59 -34.07 15.94
C GLY A 525 37.27 -34.16 16.71
N LYS A 526 36.34 -33.22 16.48
CA LYS A 526 34.99 -33.20 17.06
C LYS A 526 33.90 -33.72 16.12
N GLY A 527 34.30 -34.18 14.91
CA GLY A 527 33.41 -34.83 13.93
C GLY A 527 32.82 -33.90 12.86
N TYR A 528 33.31 -32.68 12.73
CA TYR A 528 32.96 -31.78 11.62
C TYR A 528 33.83 -32.10 10.40
N THR A 529 33.31 -32.88 9.46
CA THR A 529 34.09 -33.40 8.32
C THR A 529 34.07 -32.50 7.09
N GLY A 530 33.24 -31.45 7.08
CA GLY A 530 33.22 -30.45 6.01
C GLY A 530 34.37 -29.44 6.09
N GLU A 531 34.88 -29.23 7.31
CA GLU A 531 35.87 -28.21 7.64
C GLU A 531 37.29 -28.62 7.17
N GLY A 532 37.90 -27.77 6.34
CA GLY A 532 39.20 -28.02 5.72
C GLY A 532 39.87 -26.73 5.24
N LEU A 533 40.92 -26.88 4.43
CA LEU A 533 41.64 -25.76 3.80
C LEU A 533 41.28 -25.70 2.32
N TYR A 534 40.26 -24.92 2.00
CA TYR A 534 39.85 -24.68 0.62
C TYR A 534 40.41 -23.36 0.15
N GLU A 535 41.26 -23.39 -0.87
CA GLU A 535 41.84 -22.17 -1.44
C GLU A 535 40.76 -21.33 -2.14
N GLY A 536 40.85 -20.01 -1.98
CA GLY A 536 39.90 -19.02 -2.47
C GLY A 536 39.10 -18.37 -1.33
N GLY A 537 39.14 -17.04 -1.25
CA GLY A 537 38.41 -16.25 -0.25
C GLY A 537 38.92 -14.81 -0.21
N SER A 538 38.22 -13.93 0.52
CA SER A 538 38.54 -12.50 0.59
C SER A 538 38.67 -11.86 -0.82
N THR A 539 37.85 -12.31 -1.78
CA THR A 539 37.87 -11.95 -3.21
C THR A 539 39.04 -12.50 -4.04
N TYR A 540 40.01 -13.19 -3.45
CA TYR A 540 41.19 -13.73 -4.13
C TYR A 540 41.09 -15.24 -4.36
N GLU A 541 41.38 -15.71 -5.57
CA GLU A 541 41.40 -17.15 -5.86
C GLU A 541 42.57 -17.86 -5.17
N LYS A 542 43.73 -17.20 -5.08
CA LYS A 542 44.97 -17.78 -4.54
C LYS A 542 45.49 -17.07 -3.29
N GLY A 543 46.04 -17.85 -2.38
CA GLY A 543 46.72 -17.38 -1.16
C GLY A 543 45.81 -17.05 0.03
N VAL A 544 44.51 -17.33 -0.07
CA VAL A 544 43.55 -17.25 1.05
C VAL A 544 42.83 -18.59 1.15
N TRP A 545 42.62 -19.08 2.37
CA TRP A 545 41.91 -20.33 2.65
C TRP A 545 40.65 -20.08 3.48
N ARG A 546 39.62 -20.86 3.18
CA ARG A 546 38.32 -20.85 3.86
C ARG A 546 37.95 -22.26 4.39
N PRO A 547 37.05 -22.32 5.40
CA PRO A 547 36.62 -23.54 6.09
C PRO A 547 35.89 -24.58 5.23
N GLU A 548 34.94 -24.16 4.40
CA GLU A 548 34.14 -25.06 3.55
C GLU A 548 34.03 -24.51 2.12
N PRO A 549 33.75 -25.35 1.11
CA PRO A 549 33.60 -24.87 -0.27
C PRO A 549 32.35 -24.01 -0.49
N LEU A 550 31.34 -24.11 0.38
CA LEU A 550 30.06 -23.43 0.30
C LEU A 550 29.64 -22.87 1.65
N SER A 551 29.22 -21.61 1.68
CA SER A 551 28.65 -20.94 2.86
C SER A 551 27.84 -19.71 2.43
N CYS A 552 27.18 -19.07 3.38
CA CYS A 552 26.46 -17.82 3.21
C CYS A 552 27.39 -16.72 2.69
N MET A 553 28.65 -16.74 3.14
CA MET A 553 29.71 -15.79 2.75
C MET A 553 30.23 -16.05 1.32
N ILE A 554 29.64 -16.99 0.58
CA ILE A 554 29.98 -17.28 -0.81
C ILE A 554 28.88 -16.83 -1.75
N ASP A 555 27.64 -17.26 -1.56
CA ASP A 555 26.56 -17.02 -2.54
C ASP A 555 25.19 -16.73 -1.90
N ASN A 556 25.17 -16.10 -0.73
CA ASN A 556 23.96 -15.68 -0.02
C ASN A 556 23.02 -16.84 0.37
N ARG A 557 23.50 -18.09 0.37
CA ARG A 557 22.72 -19.24 0.83
C ARG A 557 22.41 -19.12 2.32
N SER A 558 21.31 -19.73 2.74
CA SER A 558 20.89 -19.78 4.14
C SER A 558 21.63 -20.86 4.93
N TYR A 559 22.97 -20.82 4.89
CA TYR A 559 23.83 -21.80 5.55
C TYR A 559 25.20 -21.18 5.82
N PHE A 560 25.59 -21.06 7.10
CA PHE A 560 26.97 -20.76 7.49
C PHE A 560 27.74 -22.06 7.73
N ASN A 561 29.02 -22.11 7.33
CA ASN A 561 29.91 -23.22 7.70
C ASN A 561 30.10 -23.30 9.23
N ALA A 562 30.54 -24.45 9.75
CA ALA A 562 30.58 -24.67 11.20
C ALA A 562 31.52 -23.70 11.91
N TRP A 563 32.66 -23.35 11.30
CA TRP A 563 33.56 -22.34 11.86
C TRP A 563 32.92 -20.95 11.97
N SER A 564 32.20 -20.51 10.95
CA SER A 564 31.43 -19.27 10.98
C SER A 564 30.35 -19.29 12.07
N ARG A 565 29.63 -20.41 12.22
CA ARG A 565 28.64 -20.57 13.31
C ARG A 565 29.30 -20.49 14.68
N TYR A 566 30.47 -21.09 14.88
CA TYR A 566 31.26 -20.98 16.10
C TYR A 566 31.62 -19.53 16.42
N LEU A 567 32.14 -18.78 15.44
CA LEU A 567 32.51 -17.37 15.61
C LEU A 567 31.29 -16.50 15.99
N ILE A 568 30.15 -16.70 15.32
CA ILE A 568 28.90 -15.99 15.62
C ILE A 568 28.41 -16.33 17.04
N MET A 569 28.29 -17.62 17.38
CA MET A 569 27.83 -18.05 18.70
C MET A 569 28.73 -17.52 19.81
N LYS A 570 30.05 -17.60 19.64
CA LYS A 570 31.03 -17.07 20.59
C LYS A 570 30.78 -15.59 20.88
N ARG A 571 30.67 -14.75 19.84
CA ARG A 571 30.44 -13.31 20.02
C ARG A 571 29.12 -13.04 20.75
N VAL A 572 28.04 -13.73 20.39
CA VAL A 572 26.72 -13.53 21.00
C VAL A 572 26.70 -13.96 22.46
N TYR A 573 27.30 -15.11 22.80
CA TYR A 573 27.43 -15.57 24.17
C TYR A 573 28.26 -14.61 25.02
N GLU A 574 29.41 -14.16 24.51
CA GLU A 574 30.28 -13.19 25.20
C GLU A 574 29.54 -11.86 25.44
N ALA A 575 28.78 -11.37 24.45
CA ALA A 575 27.94 -10.17 24.61
C ALA A 575 26.87 -10.33 25.70
N CYS A 576 26.31 -11.53 25.84
CA CYS A 576 25.36 -11.88 26.90
C CYS A 576 26.04 -12.17 28.25
N GLY A 577 27.37 -12.12 28.33
CA GLY A 577 28.15 -12.43 29.53
C GLY A 577 28.12 -13.91 29.91
N LEU A 578 27.96 -14.79 28.93
CA LEU A 578 27.89 -16.25 29.12
C LEU A 578 29.23 -16.90 28.76
N PRO A 579 29.61 -17.98 29.47
CA PRO A 579 30.79 -18.75 29.10
C PRO A 579 30.57 -19.47 27.77
N PHE A 580 31.61 -19.51 26.94
CA PHE A 580 31.57 -20.20 25.66
C PHE A 580 32.94 -20.79 25.33
N ASP A 581 32.94 -22.05 24.92
CA ASP A 581 34.12 -22.80 24.49
C ASP A 581 33.75 -23.82 23.39
N GLN A 582 34.73 -24.63 22.99
CA GLN A 582 34.53 -25.66 21.96
C GLN A 582 33.50 -26.72 22.34
N ASP A 583 33.42 -27.11 23.61
CA ASP A 583 32.51 -28.15 24.07
C ASP A 583 31.08 -27.63 24.15
N VAL A 584 30.89 -26.39 24.63
CA VAL A 584 29.61 -25.67 24.55
C VAL A 584 29.14 -25.58 23.11
N PHE A 585 30.00 -25.16 22.18
CA PHE A 585 29.65 -25.10 20.76
C PHE A 585 29.22 -26.47 20.22
N CYS A 586 30.03 -27.51 20.42
CA CYS A 586 29.73 -28.86 19.90
C CYS A 586 28.42 -29.41 20.46
N HIS A 587 28.08 -29.07 21.70
CA HIS A 587 26.83 -29.46 22.33
C HIS A 587 25.63 -28.75 21.71
N VAL A 588 25.72 -27.42 21.54
CA VAL A 588 24.61 -26.58 21.06
C VAL A 588 24.38 -26.76 19.56
N ASP A 589 25.45 -26.72 18.77
CA ASP A 589 25.36 -26.83 17.31
C ASP A 589 24.83 -28.20 16.85
N SER A 590 25.06 -29.24 17.68
CA SER A 590 24.61 -30.64 17.55
C SER A 590 24.49 -31.19 16.12
N ARG A 591 25.39 -30.72 15.23
CA ARG A 591 25.67 -31.22 13.88
C ARG A 591 24.51 -31.06 12.90
N ILE A 592 24.03 -29.84 12.70
CA ILE A 592 23.34 -29.44 11.45
C ILE A 592 24.17 -30.01 10.29
N SER A 593 23.65 -31.05 9.62
CA SER A 593 24.47 -31.93 8.78
C SER A 593 25.30 -31.14 7.77
N SER A 594 26.63 -31.16 7.95
CA SER A 594 27.64 -30.70 7.01
C SER A 594 27.34 -31.25 5.62
N TYR A 595 27.39 -30.37 4.62
CA TYR A 595 27.10 -30.65 3.20
C TYR A 595 25.68 -31.11 2.83
N ALA A 596 25.06 -32.05 3.56
CA ALA A 596 23.75 -32.59 3.23
C ALA A 596 22.61 -31.57 3.45
N ASN A 597 22.77 -30.58 4.33
CA ASN A 597 21.83 -29.45 4.42
C ASN A 597 22.15 -28.32 3.43
N ALA A 598 23.44 -28.08 3.13
CA ALA A 598 23.87 -27.13 2.10
C ALA A 598 23.47 -27.57 0.68
N ALA A 599 23.32 -28.88 0.45
CA ALA A 599 22.79 -29.48 -0.77
C ALA A 599 21.32 -29.97 -0.64
N GLY A 600 20.75 -30.06 0.57
CA GLY A 600 19.50 -30.79 0.84
C GLY A 600 18.42 -30.05 1.64
N ALA A 601 18.62 -28.79 2.07
CA ALA A 601 17.49 -27.92 2.43
C ALA A 601 16.77 -27.47 1.15
N LYS A 602 16.02 -28.39 0.55
CA LYS A 602 15.39 -28.29 -0.78
C LYS A 602 16.40 -27.89 -1.85
N ALA A 603 17.16 -28.87 -2.33
CA ALA A 603 17.61 -28.88 -3.71
C ALA A 603 16.38 -28.60 -4.60
N TYR A 604 16.19 -27.35 -5.00
CA TYR A 604 15.30 -27.06 -6.10
C TYR A 604 15.92 -27.77 -7.30
N ARG A 605 15.28 -28.86 -7.72
CA ARG A 605 15.63 -29.61 -8.93
C ARG A 605 15.88 -28.60 -10.07
N MET A 606 16.92 -28.88 -10.85
CA MET A 606 17.20 -28.26 -12.15
C MET A 606 15.92 -28.11 -13.01
N PRO A 607 15.93 -27.15 -13.95
CA PRO A 607 15.03 -26.00 -13.97
C PRO A 607 13.61 -26.36 -14.39
N SER A 608 12.64 -25.90 -13.59
CA SER A 608 11.37 -25.46 -14.18
C SER A 608 11.67 -24.50 -15.34
N PRO A 609 10.90 -24.49 -16.44
CA PRO A 609 11.02 -23.51 -17.52
C PRO A 609 11.15 -22.05 -17.01
N THR A 610 10.63 -21.76 -15.81
CA THR A 610 10.73 -20.47 -15.12
C THR A 610 12.12 -20.09 -14.59
N MET A 611 13.11 -20.99 -14.55
CA MET A 611 14.48 -20.68 -14.07
C MET A 611 15.47 -20.31 -15.18
N LYS A 612 15.08 -20.38 -16.47
CA LYS A 612 15.96 -19.95 -17.56
C LYS A 612 16.19 -18.45 -17.61
N ASP A 613 15.24 -17.67 -17.08
CA ASP A 613 15.24 -16.21 -17.17
C ASP A 613 15.54 -15.51 -15.83
N ILE A 614 16.03 -16.24 -14.82
CA ILE A 614 16.39 -15.63 -13.53
C ILE A 614 17.67 -14.81 -13.68
N GLU A 615 17.60 -13.54 -13.28
CA GLU A 615 18.75 -12.63 -13.29
C GLU A 615 19.83 -13.15 -12.33
N VAL A 616 21.05 -13.31 -12.87
CA VAL A 616 22.23 -13.72 -12.09
C VAL A 616 22.96 -12.46 -11.69
N MET A 617 23.05 -12.23 -10.39
CA MET A 617 23.73 -11.06 -9.85
C MET A 617 25.21 -11.34 -9.63
N PRO A 618 26.06 -10.28 -9.65
CA PRO A 618 27.36 -10.38 -9.02
C PRO A 618 27.21 -10.71 -7.54
N MET A 619 28.30 -11.17 -6.92
CA MET A 619 28.36 -11.29 -5.46
C MET A 619 28.11 -9.93 -4.81
N THR A 620 27.64 -9.95 -3.58
CA THR A 620 27.52 -8.76 -2.73
C THR A 620 28.84 -8.02 -2.60
N ALA A 621 28.79 -6.74 -2.26
CA ALA A 621 30.01 -5.95 -2.11
C ALA A 621 30.74 -6.35 -0.83
N ARG A 622 32.08 -6.34 -0.89
CA ARG A 622 32.90 -6.64 0.27
C ARG A 622 32.64 -5.63 1.40
N PRO A 623 32.68 -6.04 2.68
CA PRO A 623 32.52 -5.11 3.79
C PRO A 623 33.58 -4.00 3.79
N VAL A 624 33.15 -2.80 4.17
CA VAL A 624 33.97 -1.58 4.15
C VAL A 624 34.42 -1.23 5.56
N LEU A 625 35.74 -1.03 5.74
CA LEU A 625 36.30 -0.50 6.97
C LEU A 625 36.18 1.02 6.97
N ASP A 626 35.42 1.56 7.93
CA ASP A 626 35.29 2.99 8.16
C ASP A 626 36.34 3.49 9.17
N ASN A 627 36.73 4.76 9.02
CA ASN A 627 37.77 5.42 9.83
C ASN A 627 37.24 5.96 11.16
#